data_AF-A0AAV1XQ68-F1
#
_entry.id   AF-A0AAV1XQ68-F1
#
_cell.length_a   1.000
_cell.length_b   1.000
_cell.length_c   1.000
_cell.angle_alpha   90.00
_cell.angle_beta   90.00
_cell.angle_gamma   90.00
#
_symmetry.space_group_name_H-M   'P 1'
#
loop_
_entity.id
_entity.type
_entity.pdbx_description
1 polymer ?
#
loop_
_entity_poly.entity_id
_entity_poly.type
_entity_poly.pdbx_seq_one_letter_code
_entity_poly.pdbx_strand_id
1 'polypeptide(L)'
;MSGVWVFKNGVFRLVENPQAEAGSDGRKGRVSASKRKVLVYLPSQEVVNSYAFLEHILTSLGWERYYDGDPDLYQFHKHSSIDLISLPKEFSKFNSINMYDIVIKNPNVFHVRDK
;
A
#
# COMPACT_ATOMS: atom_id res chain seq x y z
N MET A 1 -5.27 -19.14 12.31
CA MET A 1 -4.41 -18.79 13.47
C MET A 1 -4.00 -20.07 14.19
N SER A 2 -3.09 -20.87 13.62
CA SER A 2 -2.55 -22.06 14.28
C SER A 2 -1.04 -22.15 14.09
N GLY A 3 -0.30 -21.81 15.14
CA GLY A 3 1.14 -21.96 15.22
C GLY A 3 1.58 -21.77 16.66
N VAL A 4 2.58 -22.52 17.10
CA VAL A 4 3.11 -22.41 18.47
C VAL A 4 4.31 -21.47 18.42
N TRP A 5 4.30 -20.44 19.27
CA TRP A 5 5.46 -19.60 19.48
C TRP A 5 6.48 -20.35 20.31
N VAL A 6 7.67 -20.56 19.75
CA VAL A 6 8.78 -21.24 20.43
C VAL A 6 9.89 -20.24 20.67
N PHE A 7 10.36 -20.17 21.92
CA PHE A 7 11.51 -19.38 22.29
C PHE A 7 12.78 -20.24 22.21
N LYS A 8 13.74 -19.85 21.38
CA LYS A 8 15.03 -20.53 21.29
C LYS A 8 16.16 -19.51 21.10
N ASN A 9 17.16 -19.58 21.97
CA ASN A 9 18.36 -18.74 21.95
C ASN A 9 18.05 -17.23 21.93
N GLY A 10 17.12 -16.77 22.79
CA GLY A 10 16.81 -15.34 22.90
C GLY A 10 15.80 -14.81 21.86
N VAL A 11 15.36 -15.63 20.91
CA VAL A 11 14.46 -15.20 19.83
C VAL A 11 13.19 -16.05 19.82
N PHE A 12 12.04 -15.39 19.74
CA PHE A 12 10.75 -16.03 19.48
C PHE A 12 10.62 -16.36 17.99
N ARG A 13 10.35 -17.62 17.66
CA ARG A 13 10.00 -18.07 16.31
C ARG A 13 8.64 -18.73 16.33
N LEU A 14 7.78 -18.34 15.39
CA LEU A 14 6.52 -19.03 15.16
C LEU A 14 6.81 -20.31 14.36
N VAL A 15 6.43 -21.46 14.91
CA VAL A 15 6.50 -22.75 14.22
C VAL A 15 5.09 -23.14 13.79
N GLU A 16 4.88 -23.29 12.49
CA GLU A 16 3.60 -23.70 11.92
C GLU A 16 3.46 -25.22 11.98
N ASN A 17 2.26 -25.68 12.34
CA ASN A 17 1.97 -27.10 12.56
C ASN A 17 1.58 -27.75 11.21
N PRO A 18 2.29 -28.79 10.72
CA PRO A 18 2.04 -29.37 9.39
C PRO A 18 0.68 -30.08 9.23
N GLN A 19 -0.12 -30.23 10.29
CA GLN A 19 -1.50 -30.72 10.21
C GLN A 19 -2.55 -29.62 10.03
N ALA A 20 -2.15 -28.34 9.94
CA ALA A 20 -3.04 -27.20 9.70
C ALA A 20 -3.23 -26.87 8.21
N GLU A 21 -2.97 -27.83 7.30
CA GLU A 21 -3.21 -27.75 5.85
C GLU A 21 -4.72 -27.88 5.51
N ALA A 22 -5.56 -27.16 6.25
CA ALA A 22 -6.99 -26.98 5.96
C ALA A 22 -7.49 -25.65 6.54
N GLY A 23 -6.75 -24.56 6.33
CA GLY A 23 -7.26 -23.22 6.59
C GLY A 23 -6.22 -22.24 7.13
N SER A 24 -5.92 -21.24 6.29
CA SER A 24 -5.07 -20.06 6.55
C SER A 24 -3.59 -20.23 6.16
N ASP A 25 -3.32 -19.85 4.91
CA ASP A 25 -2.00 -19.60 4.33
C ASP A 25 -1.20 -18.57 5.15
N GLY A 26 -0.12 -19.04 5.77
CA GLY A 26 0.94 -18.23 6.36
C GLY A 26 2.30 -18.74 5.88
N ARG A 27 2.99 -17.92 5.08
CA ARG A 27 4.45 -17.71 5.04
C ARG A 27 5.41 -18.90 4.85
N LYS A 28 5.69 -19.20 3.58
CA LYS A 28 6.99 -18.91 2.91
C LYS A 28 6.90 -19.21 1.41
N GLY A 29 7.30 -18.24 0.58
CA GLY A 29 7.55 -18.49 -0.84
C GLY A 29 6.30 -18.78 -1.67
N ARG A 30 5.38 -17.82 -1.75
CA ARG A 30 4.54 -17.61 -2.92
C ARG A 30 4.12 -16.16 -2.87
N VAL A 31 4.26 -15.45 -3.99
CA VAL A 31 3.33 -14.38 -4.34
C VAL A 31 1.98 -15.06 -4.20
N SER A 32 1.36 -14.97 -3.02
CA SER A 32 -0.02 -15.37 -2.92
C SER A 32 -0.67 -14.54 -4.02
N ALA A 33 -1.50 -15.17 -4.82
CA ALA A 33 -2.45 -14.46 -5.62
C ALA A 33 -3.46 -13.74 -4.70
N SER A 34 -2.98 -13.03 -3.66
CA SER A 34 -3.52 -11.77 -3.19
C SER A 34 -3.87 -11.02 -4.44
N LYS A 35 -5.15 -11.11 -4.80
CA LYS A 35 -5.76 -10.44 -5.94
C LYS A 35 -5.11 -9.08 -6.05
N ARG A 36 -4.45 -8.81 -7.17
CA ARG A 36 -3.66 -7.58 -7.34
C ARG A 36 -4.58 -6.44 -6.94
N LYS A 37 -4.23 -5.68 -5.91
CA LYS A 37 -5.05 -4.54 -5.53
C LYS A 37 -4.85 -3.44 -6.55
N VAL A 38 -5.90 -2.67 -6.81
CA VAL A 38 -5.85 -1.49 -7.66
C VAL A 38 -6.44 -0.31 -6.92
N LEU A 39 -5.82 0.86 -7.09
CA LEU A 39 -6.36 2.13 -6.65
C LEU A 39 -7.30 2.65 -7.74
N VAL A 40 -8.51 3.03 -7.36
CA VAL A 40 -9.56 3.54 -8.25
C VAL A 40 -9.89 4.96 -7.84
N TYR A 41 -9.94 5.86 -8.83
CA TYR A 41 -10.46 7.20 -8.66
C TYR A 41 -12.00 7.15 -8.76
N LEU A 42 -12.70 7.45 -7.67
CA LEU A 42 -14.15 7.23 -7.56
C LEU A 42 -14.99 8.07 -8.54
N PRO A 43 -14.69 9.36 -8.79
CA PRO A 43 -15.48 10.18 -9.71
C PRO A 43 -15.55 9.65 -11.15
N SER A 44 -14.45 9.11 -11.70
CA SER A 44 -14.44 8.54 -13.06
C SER A 44 -14.48 7.00 -13.09
N GLN A 45 -14.35 6.34 -11.94
CA GLN A 45 -14.19 4.89 -11.81
C GLN A 45 -12.94 4.32 -12.52
N GLU A 46 -11.99 5.17 -12.89
CA GLU A 46 -10.75 4.77 -13.56
C GLU A 46 -9.73 4.20 -12.57
N VAL A 47 -8.98 3.19 -13.04
CA VAL A 47 -7.86 2.63 -12.30
C VAL A 47 -6.65 3.54 -12.46
N VAL A 48 -6.05 3.91 -11.32
CA VAL A 48 -4.78 4.64 -11.30
C VAL A 48 -3.67 3.72 -11.81
N ASN A 49 -3.10 4.06 -12.96
CA ASN A 49 -2.13 3.23 -13.67
C ASN A 49 -0.76 3.90 -13.88
N SER A 50 -0.60 5.15 -13.43
CA SER A 50 0.65 5.92 -13.53
C SER A 50 0.69 7.02 -12.48
N TYR A 51 1.90 7.52 -12.18
CA TYR A 51 2.05 8.69 -11.31
C TYR A 51 1.58 9.99 -11.96
N ALA A 52 1.68 10.15 -13.28
CA ALA A 52 1.16 11.33 -13.95
C ALA A 52 -0.36 11.48 -13.74
N PHE A 53 -1.11 10.37 -13.86
CA PHE A 53 -2.55 10.38 -13.61
C PHE A 53 -2.87 10.63 -12.12
N LEU A 54 -2.14 9.98 -11.20
CA LEU A 54 -2.31 10.19 -9.77
C LEU A 54 -2.00 11.64 -9.36
N GLU A 55 -0.90 12.20 -9.86
CA GLU A 55 -0.45 13.57 -9.62
C GLU A 55 -1.51 14.56 -10.11
N HIS A 56 -2.02 14.40 -11.33
CA HIS A 56 -3.09 15.25 -11.85
C HIS A 56 -4.30 15.31 -10.91
N ILE A 57 -4.76 14.16 -10.41
CA ILE A 57 -5.87 14.11 -9.45
C ILE A 57 -5.47 14.76 -8.13
N LEU A 58 -4.33 14.40 -7.55
CA LEU A 58 -3.88 14.92 -6.27
C LEU A 58 -3.71 16.45 -6.31
N THR A 59 -3.16 17.01 -7.39
CA THR A 59 -3.06 18.45 -7.59
C THR A 59 -4.42 19.13 -7.66
N SER A 60 -5.42 18.51 -8.29
CA SER A 60 -6.80 19.04 -8.27
C SER A 60 -7.43 19.06 -6.87
N LEU A 61 -6.91 18.26 -5.94
CA LEU A 61 -7.31 18.18 -4.53
C LEU A 61 -6.44 19.05 -3.60
N GLY A 62 -5.52 19.86 -4.15
CA GLY A 62 -4.64 20.75 -3.40
C GLY A 62 -3.38 20.09 -2.82
N TRP A 63 -2.96 18.95 -3.37
CA TRP A 63 -1.64 18.37 -3.07
C TRP A 63 -0.58 18.89 -4.03
N GLU A 64 0.63 19.08 -3.50
CA GLU A 64 1.76 19.58 -4.27
C GLU A 64 2.97 18.65 -4.13
N ARG A 65 3.78 18.60 -5.19
CA ARG A 65 5.04 17.86 -5.18
C ARG A 65 5.94 18.37 -4.07
N TYR A 66 6.43 17.46 -3.23
CA TYR A 66 7.37 17.76 -2.15
C TYR A 66 8.76 17.27 -2.54
N TYR A 67 9.71 18.20 -2.67
CA TYR A 67 11.08 17.93 -3.14
C TYR A 67 12.12 17.95 -2.02
N ASP A 68 11.81 18.54 -0.86
CA ASP A 68 12.76 18.66 0.27
C ASP A 68 12.84 17.39 1.13
N GLY A 69 12.18 16.30 0.69
CA GLY A 69 12.18 15.02 1.38
C GLY A 69 13.25 14.06 0.88
N ASP A 70 12.97 12.77 0.96
CA ASP A 70 13.88 11.74 0.49
C ASP A 70 13.95 11.75 -1.05
N PRO A 71 15.13 11.96 -1.67
CA PRO A 71 15.28 12.04 -3.14
C PRO A 71 14.96 10.73 -3.87
N ASP A 72 14.88 9.60 -3.16
CA ASP A 72 14.48 8.30 -3.68
C ASP A 72 12.98 8.03 -3.56
N LEU A 73 12.22 8.99 -3.02
CA LEU A 73 10.78 8.93 -2.93
C LEU A 73 10.09 9.92 -3.87
N TYR A 74 8.84 9.60 -4.18
CA TYR A 74 7.95 10.43 -4.96
C TYR A 74 6.84 10.94 -4.03
N GLN A 75 7.04 12.13 -3.46
CA GLN A 75 6.25 12.63 -2.33
C GLN A 75 5.33 13.80 -2.69
N PHE A 76 4.22 13.89 -1.95
CA PHE A 76 3.28 15.01 -2.02
C PHE A 76 2.98 15.52 -0.62
N HIS A 77 2.91 16.83 -0.46
CA HIS A 77 2.44 17.48 0.76
C HIS A 77 1.12 18.21 0.48
N LYS A 78 0.32 18.42 1.53
CA LYS A 78 -0.91 19.19 1.43
C LYS A 78 -0.79 20.46 2.25
N HIS A 79 -0.77 21.63 1.61
CA HIS A 79 -0.51 22.90 2.31
C HIS A 79 -1.49 23.19 3.45
N SER A 80 -2.74 22.71 3.34
CA SER A 80 -3.77 22.91 4.36
C SER A 80 -3.65 21.99 5.58
N SER A 81 -2.69 21.05 5.60
CA SER A 81 -2.51 20.09 6.69
C SER A 81 -1.05 19.67 6.85
N ILE A 82 -0.77 18.80 7.82
CA ILE A 82 0.55 18.19 8.03
C ILE A 82 0.72 16.89 7.23
N ASP A 83 -0.20 16.59 6.31
CA ASP A 83 -0.21 15.30 5.64
C ASP A 83 0.86 15.22 4.54
N LEU A 84 1.51 14.05 4.48
CA LEU A 84 2.52 13.72 3.49
C LEU A 84 2.21 12.35 2.89
N ILE A 85 2.07 12.27 1.57
CA ILE A 85 1.99 10.99 0.84
C ILE A 85 3.40 10.66 0.36
N SER A 86 3.89 9.46 0.68
CA SER A 86 5.22 9.00 0.28
C SER A 86 5.13 7.75 -0.59
N LEU A 87 5.53 7.87 -1.85
CA LEU A 87 5.46 6.79 -2.83
C LEU A 87 6.86 6.38 -3.30
N PRO A 88 7.07 5.12 -3.75
CA PRO A 88 8.32 4.75 -4.39
C PRO A 88 8.50 5.53 -5.70
N LYS A 89 9.72 5.88 -6.06
CA LYS A 89 10.01 6.62 -7.30
C LYS A 89 9.50 5.94 -8.58
N GLU A 90 9.56 4.62 -8.59
CA GLU A 90 9.12 3.76 -9.69
C GLU A 90 7.68 3.28 -9.45
N PHE A 91 6.76 3.53 -10.40
CA PHE A 91 5.38 3.08 -10.29
C PHE A 91 5.25 1.55 -10.24
N SER A 92 6.22 0.82 -10.81
CA SER A 92 6.28 -0.65 -10.74
C SER A 92 6.38 -1.20 -9.30
N LYS A 93 6.86 -0.37 -8.35
CA LYS A 93 6.95 -0.70 -6.92
C LYS A 93 5.73 -0.23 -6.12
N PHE A 94 4.78 0.45 -6.76
CA PHE A 94 3.56 0.93 -6.13
C PHE A 94 2.71 -0.24 -5.65
N ASN A 95 2.46 -0.30 -4.34
CA ASN A 95 1.82 -1.44 -3.68
C ASN A 95 0.61 -1.00 -2.83
N SER A 96 -0.11 -1.96 -2.26
CA SER A 96 -1.33 -1.71 -1.50
C SER A 96 -1.15 -0.82 -0.27
N ILE A 97 0.02 -0.82 0.39
CA ILE A 97 0.29 0.06 1.54
C ILE A 97 0.22 1.52 1.09
N ASN A 98 0.88 1.83 -0.03
CA ASN A 98 0.84 3.16 -0.63
C ASN A 98 -0.60 3.54 -1.05
N MET A 99 -1.34 2.59 -1.61
CA MET A 99 -2.73 2.83 -2.04
C MET A 99 -3.64 3.18 -0.86
N TYR A 100 -3.53 2.45 0.26
CA TYR A 100 -4.35 2.72 1.44
C TYR A 100 -3.97 4.02 2.14
N ASP A 101 -2.69 4.40 2.15
CA ASP A 101 -2.27 5.71 2.64
C ASP A 101 -2.96 6.86 1.87
N ILE A 102 -3.02 6.76 0.54
CA ILE A 102 -3.74 7.72 -0.30
C ILE A 102 -5.23 7.77 0.04
N VAL A 103 -5.88 6.61 0.23
CA VAL A 103 -7.32 6.53 0.58
C VAL A 103 -7.60 7.18 1.93
N ILE A 104 -6.75 6.93 2.94
CA ILE A 104 -6.92 7.51 4.28
C ILE A 104 -6.81 9.03 4.24
N LYS A 105 -5.87 9.56 3.45
CA LYS A 105 -5.62 11.01 3.30
C LYS A 105 -6.60 11.72 2.37
N ASN A 106 -7.31 10.97 1.53
CA ASN A 106 -8.28 11.48 0.56
C ASN A 106 -9.57 10.64 0.61
N PRO A 107 -10.28 10.64 1.74
CA PRO A 107 -11.47 9.82 1.93
C PRO A 107 -12.54 10.19 0.91
N ASN A 108 -13.31 9.19 0.47
CA ASN A 108 -14.38 9.33 -0.55
C ASN A 108 -13.93 9.76 -1.95
N VAL A 109 -12.62 9.94 -2.19
CA VAL A 109 -12.08 10.24 -3.53
C VAL A 109 -11.46 9.01 -4.19
N PHE A 110 -10.82 8.16 -3.39
CA PHE A 110 -10.20 6.93 -3.86
C PHE A 110 -10.76 5.70 -3.17
N HIS A 111 -10.65 4.57 -3.84
CA HIS A 111 -10.99 3.25 -3.29
C HIS A 111 -9.96 2.21 -3.73
N VAL A 112 -9.68 1.24 -2.85
CA VAL A 112 -8.83 0.09 -3.17
C VAL A 112 -9.69 -1.13 -3.33
N ARG A 113 -9.65 -1.75 -4.53
CA ARG A 113 -10.38 -2.99 -4.82
C ARG A 113 -9.46 -4.09 -5.33
N ASP A 114 -9.97 -5.31 -5.34
CA ASP A 114 -9.35 -6.41 -6.08
C ASP A 114 -9.40 -6.11 -7.59
N LYS A 115 -8.31 -6.39 -8.30
CA LYS A 115 -8.25 -6.37 -9.77
C LYS A 115 -9.02 -7.52 -10.38
#